data_AF-D3SMT7-F1
#
_entry.id   AF-D3SMT7-F1
#
_cell.length_a   1.000
_cell.length_b   1.000
_cell.length_c   1.000
_cell.angle_alpha   90.00
_cell.angle_beta   90.00
_cell.angle_gamma   90.00
#
_symmetry.space_group_name_H-M   'P 1'
#
loop_
_entity.id
_entity.type
_entity.pdbx_description
1 polymer ?
#
loop_
_entity_poly.entity_id
_entity_poly.type
_entity_poly.pdbx_seq_one_letter_code
_entity_poly.pdbx_strand_id
1 'polypeptide(L)' 'MEEFRKLLLEAEVCLKAGDWDRLLEVLDKLKDTPVDGMSLEEANACYRVLNQMLEELEKARNRIAEALVNVRRFKDTL' A
#
# COMPACT_ATOMS: atom_id res chain seq x y z
N MET A 1 -12.71 7.67 13.51
CA MET A 1 -12.66 6.19 13.47
C MET A 1 -13.10 5.60 12.14
N GLU A 2 -14.36 5.80 11.73
CA GLU A 2 -14.88 5.29 10.45
C GLU A 2 -14.10 5.83 9.25
N GLU A 3 -13.67 7.10 9.32
CA GLU A 3 -12.84 7.74 8.30
C GLU A 3 -11.46 7.09 8.13
N PHE A 4 -10.74 6.82 9.23
CA PHE A 4 -9.43 6.14 9.17
C PHE A 4 -9.55 4.75 8.52
N ARG A 5 -10.55 3.96 8.93
CA ARG A 5 -10.78 2.64 8.31
C ARG A 5 -11.15 2.74 6.85
N LYS A 6 -11.96 3.73 6.47
CA LYS A 6 -12.36 3.96 5.08
C LYS A 6 -11.14 4.30 4.22
N LEU A 7 -10.30 5.22 4.67
CA LEU A 7 -9.05 5.58 4.00
C LEU A 7 -8.09 4.37 3.90
N LEU A 8 -8.02 3.54 4.94
CA LEU A 8 -7.19 2.34 4.94
C LEU A 8 -7.64 1.31 3.90
N LEU A 9 -8.95 1.07 3.81
CA LEU A 9 -9.52 0.17 2.79
C LEU A 9 -9.40 0.75 1.38
N GLU A 10 -9.57 2.07 1.21
CA GLU A 10 -9.33 2.73 -0.08
C GLU A 10 -7.87 2.55 -0.51
N ALA A 11 -6.91 2.74 0.40
CA ALA A 11 -5.50 2.50 0.12
C ALA A 11 -5.23 1.04 -0.27
N GLU A 12 -5.86 0.06 0.39
CA GLU A 12 -5.74 -1.35 0.03
C GLU A 12 -6.26 -1.62 -1.41
N VAL A 13 -7.38 -1.00 -1.79
CA VAL A 13 -7.95 -1.12 -3.14
C VAL A 13 -7.03 -0.50 -4.19
N CYS A 14 -6.50 0.71 -3.95
CA CYS A 14 -5.55 1.37 -4.85
C CYS A 14 -4.29 0.54 -5.06
N LEU A 15 -3.74 -0.03 -3.97
CA LEU A 15 -2.59 -0.92 -4.02
C LEU A 15 -2.84 -2.15 -4.91
N LYS A 16 -3.99 -2.80 -4.74
CA LYS A 16 -4.37 -3.98 -5.54
C LYS A 16 -4.60 -3.63 -7.01
N ALA A 17 -5.13 -2.44 -7.29
CA ALA A 17 -5.33 -1.93 -8.64
C ALA A 17 -4.02 -1.46 -9.31
N GLY A 18 -2.94 -1.26 -8.54
CA GLY A 18 -1.69 -0.68 -9.02
C GLY A 18 -1.79 0.82 -9.32
N ASP A 19 -2.82 1.50 -8.77
CA ASP A 19 -2.99 2.94 -8.88
C ASP A 19 -2.13 3.64 -7.83
N TRP A 20 -0.84 3.79 -8.16
CA TRP A 20 0.18 4.29 -7.23
C TRP A 20 0.00 5.77 -6.88
N ASP A 21 -0.44 6.59 -7.84
CA ASP A 21 -0.66 8.02 -7.61
C ASP A 21 -1.79 8.22 -6.60
N ARG A 22 -2.92 7.53 -6.82
CA ARG A 22 -4.04 7.60 -5.88
C ARG A 22 -3.69 6.98 -4.53
N LEU A 23 -2.95 5.87 -4.52
CA LEU A 23 -2.47 5.27 -3.28
C LEU A 23 -1.69 6.26 -2.43
N LEU A 24 -0.77 7.01 -3.03
CA LEU A 24 0.04 8.02 -2.32
C LEU A 24 -0.84 9.14 -1.76
N GLU A 25 -1.81 9.65 -2.53
CA GLU A 25 -2.75 10.66 -2.04
C GLU A 25 -3.57 10.19 -0.83
N VAL A 26 -4.02 8.93 -0.84
CA VAL A 26 -4.83 8.36 0.24
C VAL A 26 -3.97 8.10 1.47
N LEU A 27 -2.73 7.62 1.30
CA LEU A 27 -1.80 7.41 2.40
C LEU A 27 -1.40 8.72 3.09
N ASP A 28 -1.24 9.80 2.34
CA ASP A 28 -0.94 11.13 2.90
C ASP A 28 -2.10 11.63 3.79
N LYS A 29 -3.35 11.46 3.33
CA LYS A 29 -4.55 11.74 4.14
C LYS A 29 -4.64 10.84 5.37
N LEU A 30 -4.32 9.56 5.23
CA LEU A 30 -4.38 8.59 6.32
C LEU A 30 -3.39 8.95 7.44
N LYS A 31 -2.19 9.42 7.10
CA LYS A 31 -1.16 9.88 8.04
C LYS A 31 -1.65 11.04 8.91
N ASP A 32 -2.42 11.96 8.33
CA ASP A 32 -2.94 13.14 9.05
C ASP A 32 -4.30 12.87 9.73
N THR A 33 -4.86 11.67 9.56
CA THR A 33 -6.15 11.32 10.16
C THR A 33 -5.98 10.95 11.63
N PRO A 34 -6.70 11.61 12.57
CA PRO A 34 -6.61 11.30 13.99
C PRO A 34 -7.12 9.90 14.29
N VAL A 35 -6.37 9.18 15.12
CA VAL A 35 -6.66 7.81 15.59
C VAL A 35 -7.08 7.77 17.06
N ASP A 36 -7.33 8.94 17.65
CA ASP A 36 -7.74 9.05 19.06
C ASP A 36 -9.09 8.38 19.29
N GLY A 37 -9.23 7.70 20.43
CA GLY A 37 -10.44 6.97 20.79
C GLY A 37 -10.57 5.59 20.15
N MET A 38 -9.53 5.09 19.47
CA MET A 38 -9.49 3.75 18.90
C MET A 38 -9.44 2.68 20.00
N SER A 39 -10.36 1.72 19.95
CA SER A 39 -10.32 0.54 20.81
C SER A 39 -9.15 -0.38 20.40
N LEU A 40 -8.64 -1.19 21.35
CA LEU A 40 -7.57 -2.15 21.05
C LEU A 40 -7.96 -3.14 19.94
N GLU A 41 -9.23 -3.54 19.87
CA GLU A 41 -9.73 -4.42 18.83
C GLU A 41 -9.69 -3.76 17.45
N GLU A 42 -10.07 -2.48 17.40
CA GLU A 42 -10.06 -1.70 16.16
C GLU A 42 -8.64 -1.42 15.67
N ALA A 43 -7.73 -1.13 16.60
CA ALA A 43 -6.31 -0.96 16.32
C ALA A 43 -5.70 -2.23 15.75
N ASN A 44 -6.01 -3.39 16.35
CA ASN A 44 -5.55 -4.68 15.85
C ASN A 44 -6.10 -4.99 14.45
N ALA A 45 -7.36 -4.65 14.16
CA ALA A 45 -7.93 -4.83 12.83
C ALA A 45 -7.21 -3.95 11.78
N CYS A 46 -6.98 -2.67 12.08
CA CYS A 46 -6.25 -1.76 11.19
C CYS A 46 -4.80 -2.23 10.98
N TYR A 47 -4.13 -2.68 12.04
CA TYR A 47 -2.77 -3.18 11.98
C TYR A 47 -2.63 -4.41 11.08
N ARG A 48 -3.61 -5.32 11.09
CA ARG A 48 -3.63 -6.48 10.17
C ARG A 48 -3.68 -6.06 8.71
N VAL A 49 -4.53 -5.08 8.39
CA VAL A 49 -4.64 -4.56 7.01
C VAL A 49 -3.34 -3.89 6.58
N LEU A 50 -2.73 -3.09 7.46
CA LEU A 50 -1.43 -2.45 7.18
C LEU A 50 -0.33 -3.48 6.90
N ASN A 51 -0.24 -4.55 7.69
CA ASN A 51 0.75 -5.61 7.43
C ASN A 51 0.52 -6.30 6.08
N GLN A 52 -0.74 -6.60 5.75
CA GLN A 52 -1.06 -7.20 4.47
C GLN A 52 -0.68 -6.28 3.30
N MET A 53 -0.91 -4.97 3.44
CA MET A 53 -0.48 -3.99 2.44
C MET A 53 1.05 -3.93 2.30
N LEU A 54 1.80 -4.01 3.40
CA LEU A 54 3.27 -4.03 3.36
C LEU A 54 3.80 -5.25 2.60
N GLU A 55 3.24 -6.44 2.82
CA GLU A 55 3.59 -7.65 2.09
C GLU A 55 3.31 -7.51 0.58
N GLU A 56 2.16 -6.95 0.21
CA GLU A 56 1.80 -6.73 -1.20
C GLU A 56 2.69 -5.68 -1.88
N LEU A 57 3.05 -4.60 -1.17
CA LEU A 57 4.01 -3.60 -1.64
C LEU A 57 5.39 -4.20 -1.87
N GLU A 58 5.84 -5.10 -0.99
CA GLU A 58 7.11 -5.79 -1.17
C GLU A 58 7.10 -6.70 -2.41
N LYS A 59 6.00 -7.44 -2.65
CA LYS A 59 5.82 -8.22 -3.88
C LYS A 59 5.79 -7.31 -5.12
N ALA A 60 5.13 -6.16 -5.05
CA ALA A 60 5.11 -5.19 -6.15
C ALA A 60 6.53 -4.65 -6.44
N ARG A 61 7.28 -4.27 -5.41
CA ARG A 61 8.68 -3.82 -5.53
C ARG A 61 9.55 -4.88 -6.19
N ASN A 62 9.43 -6.14 -5.77
CA ASN A 62 10.22 -7.23 -6.33
C ASN A 62 9.89 -7.46 -7.82
N ARG A 63 8.60 -7.42 -8.19
CA ARG A 63 8.16 -7.50 -9.60
C ARG A 63 8.74 -6.38 -10.46
N ILE A 64 8.77 -5.15 -9.94
CA ILE A 64 9.38 -4.00 -10.63
C ILE A 64 10.88 -4.21 -10.80
N ALA A 65 11.58 -4.66 -9.75
CA ALA A 65 13.02 -4.93 -9.81
C ALA A 65 13.35 -6.01 -10.86
N GLU A 66 12.59 -7.11 -10.89
CA GLU A 66 12.74 -8.16 -11.90
C GLU A 66 12.51 -7.64 -13.32
N ALA A 67 11.46 -6.83 -13.53
CA ALA A 67 11.19 -6.23 -14.82
C ALA A 67 12.35 -5.33 -15.29
N LEU A 68 12.91 -4.51 -14.41
CA LEU A 68 14.06 -3.65 -14.71
C LEU A 68 15.31 -4.46 -15.09
N VAL A 69 15.58 -5.56 -14.38
CA VAL A 69 16.68 -6.47 -14.71
C VAL A 69 16.48 -7.09 -16.10
N ASN A 70 15.26 -7.52 -16.42
CA ASN A 70 14.95 -8.11 -17.72
C ASN A 70 15.09 -7.10 -18.86
N VAL A 71 14.63 -5.86 -18.67
CA VAL A 71 14.82 -4.77 -19.65
C VAL A 71 16.30 -4.50 -19.91
N ARG A 72 17.13 -4.45 -18.84
CA ARG A 72 18.57 -4.29 -18.98
C ARG A 72 19.20 -5.44 -19.78
N ARG A 73 18.87 -6.69 -19.44
CA ARG A 73 19.40 -7.87 -20.16
C ARG A 73 19.01 -7.86 -21.63
N PHE A 74 17.76 -7.50 -21.95
CA PHE A 74 17.31 -7.40 -23.34
C PHE A 74 18.13 -6.35 -24.12
N LYS A 75 18.39 -5.19 -23.52
CA LYS A 75 19.24 -4.15 -24.13
C LYS A 75 20.67 -4.62 -24.36
N ASP A 76 21.24 -5.41 -23.45
CA ASP A 76 22.61 -5.94 -23.58
C ASP A 76 22.72 -7.08 -24.64
N THR A 77 21.58 -7.58 -25.16
CA THR A 77 21.52 -8.65 -26.18
C THR A 77 21.29 -8.12 -27.61
N LEU A 78 21.05 -6.80 -27.77
CA LEU A 78 20.88 -6.10 -29.06
C LEU A 78 22.14 -5.32 -29.42
#